data_AF-A0A949MS19-F1
#
_entry.id   AF-A0A949MS19-F1
#
_cell.length_a   1.000
_cell.length_b   1.000
_cell.length_c   1.000
_cell.angle_alpha   90.00
_cell.angle_beta   90.00
_cell.angle_gamma   90.00
#
_symmetry.space_group_name_H-M   'P 1'
#
loop_
_entity.id
_entity.type
_entity.pdbx_description
1 polymer ?
#
loop_
_entity_poly.entity_id
_entity_poly.type
_entity_poly.pdbx_seq_one_letter_code
_entity_poly.pdbx_strand_id
1 'polypeptide(L)'
;MVNDGHHKDVSHPEQTHKPAEHHQDLIHHAYEAPHTSVHSPAKPSSELLAREHAHKVAGAKEGSKVTFTSSDLATARDFNKGYGSCGGEWTNMVEKWVTHNEVAKKKYEVYTPNDAGHGISVGILQWNQKRGSLTELLREWHHKDPAKFDHTFGKYSASLMNVDFVKKADFNKDPILNRGMKASLADHEFQQVQLGLRYKQLAHSCDVAQDHGFKSLRGRAVVADLFNQMGPNGTVKAMEKVPANKNESVRIEQLKKLTGNRPHGHDRVSLIEDQVKEVWRQIGHGTTG
;
A
#
# COMPACT_ATOMS: atom_id res chain seq x y z
N MET A 1 54.37 34.63 31.28
CA MET A 1 54.58 34.35 32.71
C MET A 1 54.47 32.86 32.89
N VAL A 2 55.56 32.29 33.38
CA VAL A 2 55.77 30.87 33.70
C VAL A 2 54.86 30.49 34.88
N ASN A 3 54.25 29.31 34.84
CA ASN A 3 53.94 28.61 36.08
C ASN A 3 53.92 27.09 35.83
N ASP A 4 55.01 26.46 36.28
CA ASP A 4 55.18 25.04 36.52
C ASP A 4 54.40 24.63 37.78
N GLY A 5 53.92 23.38 37.83
CA GLY A 5 53.14 22.89 38.97
C GLY A 5 52.87 21.39 39.01
N HIS A 6 53.95 20.61 39.13
CA HIS A 6 54.11 19.35 39.88
C HIS A 6 53.02 18.25 39.91
N HIS A 7 53.45 17.08 39.40
CA HIS A 7 53.38 15.72 39.96
C HIS A 7 52.31 15.35 41.00
N LYS A 8 51.62 14.22 40.73
CA LYS A 8 51.75 13.00 41.56
C LYS A 8 51.25 11.75 40.82
N ASP A 9 52.18 10.81 40.66
CA ASP A 9 51.96 9.39 40.37
C ASP A 9 51.19 8.72 41.51
N VAL A 10 50.22 7.87 41.17
CA VAL A 10 49.81 6.74 42.03
C VAL A 10 49.62 5.51 41.15
N SER A 11 50.43 4.51 41.46
CA SER A 11 50.57 3.21 40.83
C SER A 11 49.64 2.13 41.42
N HIS A 12 49.06 1.32 40.51
CA HIS A 12 48.73 -0.13 40.60
C HIS A 12 47.59 -0.59 41.57
N PRO A 13 46.96 -1.77 41.35
CA PRO A 13 47.36 -2.88 40.48
C PRO A 13 46.29 -3.48 39.53
N GLU A 14 46.83 -4.13 38.50
CA GLU A 14 46.28 -5.26 37.72
C GLU A 14 45.54 -6.29 38.58
N GLN A 15 44.34 -6.68 38.12
CA GLN A 15 43.76 -7.99 38.42
C GLN A 15 43.47 -8.74 37.13
N THR A 16 44.34 -9.70 36.86
CA THR A 16 44.21 -10.77 35.88
C THR A 16 43.22 -11.82 36.38
N HIS A 17 42.12 -12.05 35.66
CA HIS A 17 41.35 -13.29 35.75
C HIS A 17 41.38 -14.01 34.40
N LYS A 18 42.06 -15.15 34.38
CA LYS A 18 42.06 -16.17 33.32
C LYS A 18 40.87 -17.14 33.50
N PRO A 19 40.53 -17.92 32.46
CA PRO A 19 39.21 -18.53 32.28
C PRO A 19 39.10 -19.90 32.96
N ALA A 20 37.88 -20.28 33.34
CA ALA A 20 37.54 -21.65 33.70
C ALA A 20 37.04 -22.40 32.45
N GLU A 21 37.89 -23.29 31.95
CA GLU A 21 37.48 -24.44 31.14
C GLU A 21 36.93 -25.54 32.06
N HIS A 22 35.80 -26.15 31.69
CA HIS A 22 35.41 -27.47 32.19
C HIS A 22 34.84 -28.29 31.03
N HIS A 23 35.65 -29.25 30.57
CA HIS A 23 35.24 -30.56 30.05
C HIS A 23 34.36 -31.28 31.11
N GLN A 24 33.45 -32.22 30.85
CA GLN A 24 33.14 -33.10 29.73
C GLN A 24 31.79 -33.80 30.06
N ASP A 25 31.16 -34.39 29.04
CA ASP A 25 30.47 -35.69 29.05
C ASP A 25 29.03 -35.81 28.51
N LEU A 26 28.96 -36.81 27.63
CA LEU A 26 27.89 -37.37 26.84
C LEU A 26 26.80 -38.01 27.70
N ILE A 27 25.53 -37.79 27.34
CA ILE A 27 24.50 -38.83 27.44
C ILE A 27 23.64 -38.81 26.16
N HIS A 28 23.72 -39.92 25.44
CA HIS A 28 22.79 -40.34 24.40
C HIS A 28 21.40 -40.60 25.01
N HIS A 29 20.35 -39.98 24.48
CA HIS A 29 19.01 -40.57 24.51
C HIS A 29 18.32 -40.34 23.16
N ALA A 30 18.22 -41.43 22.41
CA ALA A 30 17.30 -41.57 21.29
C ALA A 30 15.86 -41.55 21.83
N TYR A 31 15.05 -40.64 21.30
CA TYR A 31 13.60 -40.73 21.37
C TYR A 31 13.10 -40.91 19.94
N GLU A 32 12.74 -42.14 19.61
CA GLU A 32 11.91 -42.46 18.44
C GLU A 32 10.50 -41.91 18.69
N ALA A 33 10.05 -41.02 17.81
CA ALA A 33 8.67 -40.56 17.78
C ALA A 33 7.92 -41.26 16.63
N PRO A 34 6.66 -41.70 16.85
CA PRO A 34 5.92 -42.49 15.88
C PRO A 34 5.50 -41.66 14.66
N HIS A 35 5.71 -42.24 13.48
CA HIS A 35 5.18 -41.76 12.20
C HIS A 35 3.64 -41.80 12.21
N THR A 36 3.00 -40.68 12.54
CA THR A 36 1.60 -40.46 12.17
C THR A 36 1.56 -39.66 10.87
N SER A 37 1.13 -40.33 9.80
CA SER A 37 0.75 -39.75 8.52
C SER A 37 -0.32 -38.67 8.74
N VAL A 38 0.09 -37.40 8.67
CA VAL A 38 -0.83 -36.27 8.60
C VAL A 38 -1.13 -36.05 7.13
N HIS A 39 -2.32 -36.47 6.69
CA HIS A 39 -2.89 -35.99 5.43
C HIS A 39 -2.94 -34.46 5.47
N SER A 40 -2.11 -33.82 4.64
CA SER A 40 -2.23 -32.39 4.37
C SER A 40 -3.60 -32.13 3.74
N PRO A 41 -4.46 -31.28 4.31
CA PRO A 41 -5.65 -30.83 3.60
C PRO A 41 -5.18 -30.10 2.35
N ALA A 42 -5.67 -30.55 1.19
CA ALA A 42 -5.38 -29.91 -0.08
C ALA A 42 -5.68 -28.41 0.03
N LYS A 43 -4.66 -27.57 -0.22
CA LYS A 43 -4.87 -26.12 -0.36
C LYS A 43 -5.93 -25.92 -1.45
N PRO A 44 -6.99 -25.13 -1.21
CA PRO A 44 -7.88 -24.76 -2.29
C PRO A 44 -7.04 -24.06 -3.38
N SER A 45 -7.17 -24.55 -4.61
CA SER A 45 -6.58 -23.92 -5.79
C SER A 45 -6.90 -22.43 -5.78
N SER A 46 -5.95 -21.58 -6.18
CA SER A 46 -6.17 -20.15 -6.36
C SER A 46 -7.37 -19.85 -7.28
N GLU A 47 -7.76 -20.79 -8.14
CA GLU A 47 -8.98 -20.70 -8.95
C GLU A 47 -10.28 -20.84 -8.14
N LEU A 48 -10.28 -21.58 -7.02
CA LEU A 48 -11.47 -21.79 -6.19
C LEU A 48 -11.79 -20.53 -5.38
N LEU A 49 -10.76 -19.88 -4.81
CA LEU A 49 -10.88 -18.58 -4.14
C LEU A 49 -11.23 -17.45 -5.13
N ALA A 50 -10.71 -17.52 -6.37
CA ALA A 50 -11.09 -16.59 -7.43
C ALA A 50 -12.55 -16.80 -7.90
N ARG A 51 -13.05 -18.04 -7.95
CA ARG A 51 -14.45 -18.36 -8.30
C ARG A 51 -15.44 -17.95 -7.21
N GLU A 52 -15.14 -18.15 -5.93
CA GLU A 52 -16.00 -17.66 -4.84
C GLU A 52 -16.06 -16.13 -4.78
N HIS A 53 -14.97 -15.43 -5.10
CA HIS A 53 -14.99 -13.97 -5.26
C HIS A 53 -15.77 -13.51 -6.50
N ALA A 54 -15.63 -14.18 -7.65
CA ALA A 54 -16.37 -13.86 -8.87
C ALA A 54 -17.89 -14.02 -8.70
N HIS A 55 -18.35 -15.06 -7.98
CA HIS A 55 -19.76 -15.25 -7.67
C HIS A 55 -20.31 -14.20 -6.69
N LYS A 56 -19.48 -13.62 -5.82
CA LYS A 56 -19.87 -12.50 -4.95
C LYS A 56 -19.96 -11.16 -5.70
N VAL A 57 -19.15 -10.96 -6.74
CA VAL A 57 -19.19 -9.76 -7.60
C VAL A 57 -20.39 -9.82 -8.56
N ALA A 58 -20.78 -11.00 -9.04
CA ALA A 58 -21.99 -11.19 -9.85
C ALA A 58 -23.32 -10.96 -9.08
N GLY A 59 -23.26 -10.85 -7.75
CA GLY A 59 -24.40 -10.52 -6.88
C GLY A 59 -24.52 -9.02 -6.53
N ALA A 60 -23.69 -8.15 -7.12
CA ALA A 60 -23.86 -6.72 -6.99
C ALA A 60 -25.12 -6.29 -7.75
N LYS A 61 -26.21 -6.10 -7.00
CA LYS A 61 -27.52 -5.66 -7.47
C LYS A 61 -27.41 -4.68 -8.64
N GLU A 62 -27.92 -5.12 -9.78
CA GLU A 62 -28.44 -4.31 -10.85
C GLU A 62 -29.28 -3.17 -10.24
N GLY A 63 -28.83 -1.91 -10.37
CA GLY A 63 -29.69 -0.73 -10.13
C GLY A 63 -29.32 0.27 -9.02
N SER A 64 -28.22 0.12 -8.27
CA SER A 64 -27.75 1.25 -7.43
C SER A 64 -27.06 2.30 -8.29
N LYS A 65 -27.85 3.25 -8.81
CA LYS A 65 -27.36 4.39 -9.58
C LYS A 65 -26.36 5.17 -8.74
N VAL A 66 -25.09 5.24 -9.16
CA VAL A 66 -24.07 6.02 -8.47
C VAL A 66 -24.48 7.50 -8.53
N THR A 67 -24.72 8.10 -7.37
CA THR A 67 -25.02 9.53 -7.26
C THR A 67 -23.72 10.29 -7.02
N PHE A 68 -23.46 11.28 -7.88
CA PHE A 68 -22.33 12.18 -7.71
C PHE A 68 -22.77 13.43 -6.95
N THR A 69 -21.93 13.95 -6.07
CA THR A 69 -22.20 15.19 -5.35
C THR A 69 -22.09 16.39 -6.30
N SER A 70 -22.68 17.54 -5.93
CA SER A 70 -22.49 18.78 -6.70
C SER A 70 -21.00 19.16 -6.85
N SER A 71 -20.18 18.81 -5.86
CA SER A 71 -18.73 19.03 -5.87
C SER A 71 -18.01 18.13 -6.88
N ASP A 72 -18.38 16.84 -6.94
CA ASP A 72 -17.86 15.90 -7.94
C ASP A 72 -18.17 16.40 -9.37
N LEU A 73 -19.41 16.85 -9.60
CA LEU A 73 -19.84 17.36 -10.91
C LEU A 73 -19.14 18.67 -11.28
N ALA A 74 -18.90 19.57 -10.31
CA ALA A 74 -18.14 20.80 -10.54
C ALA A 74 -16.69 20.48 -10.95
N THR A 75 -16.03 19.61 -10.20
CA THR A 75 -14.68 19.13 -10.51
C THR A 75 -14.60 18.54 -11.91
N ALA A 76 -15.54 17.68 -12.29
CA ALA A 76 -15.57 17.11 -13.62
C ALA A 76 -15.72 18.17 -14.73
N ARG A 77 -16.53 19.21 -14.52
CA ARG A 77 -16.64 20.33 -15.48
C ARG A 77 -15.32 21.09 -15.63
N ASP A 78 -14.56 21.27 -14.56
CA ASP A 78 -13.25 21.95 -14.63
C ASP A 78 -12.25 21.14 -15.45
N PHE A 79 -12.27 19.81 -15.34
CA PHE A 79 -11.48 18.94 -16.21
C PHE A 79 -11.90 19.07 -17.69
N ASN A 80 -13.19 19.23 -18.00
CA ASN A 80 -13.64 19.47 -19.38
C ASN A 80 -13.05 20.75 -19.98
N LYS A 81 -12.93 21.79 -19.14
CA LYS A 81 -12.43 23.11 -19.53
C LYS A 81 -10.90 23.19 -19.54
N GLY A 82 -10.20 22.12 -19.15
CA GLY A 82 -8.74 22.10 -19.01
C GLY A 82 -8.21 22.76 -17.74
N TYR A 83 -9.07 23.09 -16.77
CA TYR A 83 -8.70 23.73 -15.49
C TYR A 83 -8.59 22.73 -14.33
N GLY A 84 -8.78 21.43 -14.59
CA GLY A 84 -8.82 20.41 -13.55
C GLY A 84 -7.54 20.33 -12.71
N SER A 85 -7.66 20.58 -11.40
CA SER A 85 -6.57 20.41 -10.44
C SER A 85 -6.40 18.94 -10.02
N CYS A 86 -5.17 18.52 -9.75
CA CYS A 86 -4.85 17.16 -9.31
C CYS A 86 -5.03 16.92 -7.81
N GLY A 87 -5.47 17.93 -7.04
CA GLY A 87 -5.72 17.81 -5.60
C GLY A 87 -7.20 17.84 -5.22
N GLY A 88 -7.47 17.76 -3.91
CA GLY A 88 -8.78 18.03 -3.33
C GLY A 88 -9.90 17.13 -3.87
N GLU A 89 -10.95 17.76 -4.36
CA GLU A 89 -12.18 17.09 -4.83
C GLU A 89 -11.95 16.05 -5.93
N TRP A 90 -10.95 16.24 -6.79
CA TRP A 90 -10.59 15.23 -7.79
C TRP A 90 -10.12 13.93 -7.12
N THR A 91 -9.26 14.04 -6.10
CA THR A 91 -8.77 12.86 -5.38
C THR A 91 -9.92 12.14 -4.65
N ASN A 92 -10.87 12.88 -4.07
CA ASN A 92 -12.05 12.32 -3.42
C ASN A 92 -12.97 11.55 -4.39
N MET A 93 -13.16 12.09 -5.58
CA MET A 93 -13.97 11.48 -6.62
C MET A 93 -13.30 10.19 -7.15
N VAL A 94 -12.02 10.27 -7.51
CA VAL A 94 -11.28 9.16 -8.14
C VAL A 94 -10.92 8.05 -7.13
N GLU A 95 -10.76 8.37 -5.83
CA GLU A 95 -10.58 7.40 -4.74
C GLU A 95 -11.61 6.28 -4.84
N LYS A 96 -12.89 6.63 -4.97
CA LYS A 96 -14.00 5.67 -4.98
C LYS A 96 -13.93 4.71 -6.18
N TRP A 97 -13.40 5.18 -7.31
CA TRP A 97 -13.31 4.41 -8.54
C TRP A 97 -12.13 3.44 -8.50
N VAL A 98 -10.95 3.95 -8.12
CA VAL A 98 -9.71 3.18 -8.11
C VAL A 98 -9.72 2.08 -7.05
N THR A 99 -10.50 2.25 -5.98
CA THR A 99 -10.56 1.25 -4.89
C THR A 99 -11.91 0.58 -4.76
N HIS A 100 -12.68 0.54 -5.84
CA HIS A 100 -13.93 -0.21 -5.88
C HIS A 100 -13.72 -1.72 -5.63
N ASN A 101 -12.53 -2.27 -5.86
CA ASN A 101 -12.26 -3.67 -5.51
C ASN A 101 -11.84 -3.86 -4.05
N GLU A 102 -11.70 -2.77 -3.29
CA GLU A 102 -11.21 -2.76 -1.92
C GLU A 102 -12.31 -2.39 -0.91
N VAL A 103 -13.58 -2.25 -1.33
CA VAL A 103 -14.72 -1.78 -0.49
C VAL A 103 -15.20 -2.77 0.58
N ALA A 104 -14.32 -3.61 1.11
CA ALA A 104 -14.62 -4.32 2.34
C ALA A 104 -14.88 -3.31 3.46
N LYS A 105 -15.85 -3.60 4.35
CA LYS A 105 -16.14 -2.82 5.58
C LYS A 105 -14.93 -2.58 6.48
N LYS A 106 -13.79 -3.20 6.18
CA LYS A 106 -12.53 -3.21 6.91
C LYS A 106 -11.32 -2.88 6.03
N LYS A 107 -11.48 -2.04 4.99
CA LYS A 107 -10.43 -1.73 4.01
C LYS A 107 -9.11 -1.23 4.63
N TYR A 108 -9.19 -0.49 5.74
CA TYR A 108 -8.00 -0.03 6.46
C TYR A 108 -7.38 -1.09 7.37
N GLU A 109 -8.16 -2.11 7.74
CA GLU A 109 -7.76 -3.17 8.67
C GLU A 109 -7.16 -4.39 7.96
N VAL A 110 -7.04 -4.35 6.63
CA VAL A 110 -6.54 -5.48 5.85
C VAL A 110 -5.12 -5.82 6.29
N TYR A 111 -4.89 -7.09 6.59
CA TYR A 111 -3.59 -7.65 6.89
C TYR A 111 -3.43 -8.96 6.12
N THR A 112 -2.58 -8.94 5.10
CA THR A 112 -2.23 -10.10 4.27
C THR A 112 -0.88 -10.62 4.75
N PRO A 113 -0.78 -11.81 5.34
CA PRO A 113 0.46 -12.31 5.95
C PRO A 113 1.62 -12.50 4.94
N ASN A 114 1.30 -12.79 3.68
CA ASN A 114 2.27 -12.93 2.61
C ASN A 114 1.64 -12.55 1.27
N ASP A 115 2.05 -11.43 0.70
CA ASP A 115 1.60 -10.95 -0.60
C ASP A 115 2.55 -11.44 -1.70
N ALA A 116 2.28 -12.63 -2.24
CA ALA A 116 3.07 -13.25 -3.32
C ALA A 116 4.60 -13.30 -3.06
N GLY A 117 5.02 -13.49 -1.80
CA GLY A 117 6.44 -13.52 -1.41
C GLY A 117 7.02 -12.15 -1.02
N HIS A 118 6.23 -11.08 -1.08
CA HIS A 118 6.62 -9.71 -0.74
C HIS A 118 6.49 -9.37 0.75
N GLY A 119 6.32 -10.39 1.61
CA GLY A 119 6.11 -10.20 3.04
C GLY A 119 4.68 -9.77 3.32
N ILE A 120 4.47 -9.13 4.48
CA ILE A 120 3.13 -8.66 4.80
C ILE A 120 2.69 -7.54 3.85
N SER A 121 1.39 -7.43 3.63
CA SER A 121 0.78 -6.30 2.95
C SER A 121 -0.45 -5.85 3.73
N VAL A 122 -0.60 -4.54 3.92
CA VAL A 122 -1.56 -4.01 4.88
C VAL A 122 -2.36 -2.83 4.33
N GLY A 123 -3.53 -2.57 4.92
CA GLY A 123 -4.33 -1.38 4.73
C GLY A 123 -4.86 -1.16 3.31
N ILE A 124 -5.40 0.05 3.06
CA ILE A 124 -6.13 0.36 1.81
C ILE A 124 -5.28 0.20 0.55
N LEU A 125 -4.02 0.66 0.53
CA LEU A 125 -3.19 0.56 -0.67
C LEU A 125 -2.35 -0.72 -0.74
N GLN A 126 -2.62 -1.69 0.16
CA GLN A 126 -1.84 -2.93 0.25
C GLN A 126 -0.33 -2.61 0.34
N TRP A 127 0.06 -1.79 1.32
CA TRP A 127 1.45 -1.39 1.54
C TRP A 127 2.31 -2.61 1.86
N ASN A 128 2.95 -3.15 0.83
CA ASN A 128 3.75 -4.36 1.00
C ASN A 128 5.11 -4.07 1.64
N GLN A 129 5.61 -5.05 2.39
CA GLN A 129 6.81 -4.95 3.20
C GLN A 129 8.11 -4.88 2.38
N LYS A 130 8.27 -5.73 1.35
CA LYS A 130 9.57 -5.91 0.69
C LYS A 130 9.82 -4.96 -0.48
N ARG A 131 8.81 -4.74 -1.31
CA ARG A 131 8.89 -3.98 -2.58
C ARG A 131 8.09 -2.68 -2.57
N GLY A 132 7.28 -2.46 -1.55
CA GLY A 132 6.32 -1.37 -1.45
C GLY A 132 6.74 -0.34 -0.41
N SER A 133 5.74 0.41 0.04
CA SER A 133 5.88 1.62 0.85
C SER A 133 5.46 1.42 2.31
N LEU A 134 5.55 0.19 2.85
CA LEU A 134 5.22 -0.06 4.26
C LEU A 134 6.07 0.80 5.22
N THR A 135 7.36 0.97 4.93
CA THR A 135 8.22 1.83 5.76
C THR A 135 7.80 3.30 5.71
N GLU A 136 7.32 3.79 4.56
CA GLU A 136 6.80 5.15 4.43
C GLU A 136 5.53 5.34 5.25
N LEU A 137 4.59 4.37 5.18
CA LEU A 137 3.39 4.36 6.01
C LEU A 137 3.71 4.44 7.51
N LEU A 138 4.67 3.64 7.97
CA LEU A 138 5.11 3.64 9.37
C LEU A 138 5.78 4.96 9.77
N ARG A 139 6.61 5.54 8.90
CA ARG A 139 7.28 6.83 9.13
C ARG A 139 6.28 7.98 9.22
N GLU A 140 5.29 8.03 8.32
CA GLU A 140 4.26 9.08 8.35
C GLU A 140 3.41 8.98 9.61
N TRP A 141 3.16 7.76 10.13
CA TRP A 141 2.47 7.61 11.40
C TRP A 141 3.31 8.05 12.59
N HIS A 142 4.57 7.65 12.65
CA HIS A 142 5.50 8.13 13.67
C HIS A 142 5.65 9.66 13.63
N HIS A 143 5.68 10.28 12.44
CA HIS A 143 5.71 11.73 12.31
C HIS A 143 4.46 12.41 12.87
N LYS A 144 3.29 11.77 12.67
CA LYS A 144 2.01 12.29 13.15
C LYS A 144 1.82 12.14 14.66
N ASP A 145 2.17 10.98 15.22
CA ASP A 145 2.09 10.71 16.66
C ASP A 145 3.23 9.78 17.10
N PRO A 146 4.41 10.34 17.44
CA PRO A 146 5.57 9.54 17.83
C PRO A 146 5.34 8.82 19.15
N ALA A 147 4.63 9.43 20.11
CA ALA A 147 4.41 8.82 21.42
C ALA A 147 3.56 7.55 21.34
N LYS A 148 2.48 7.59 20.54
CA LYS A 148 1.62 6.43 20.32
C LYS A 148 2.29 5.37 19.45
N PHE A 149 3.06 5.78 18.44
CA PHE A 149 3.88 4.87 17.66
C PHE A 149 4.88 4.12 18.56
N ASP A 150 5.58 4.87 19.41
CA ASP A 150 6.57 4.33 20.35
C ASP A 150 5.94 3.38 21.35
N HIS A 151 4.77 3.73 21.89
CA HIS A 151 4.00 2.85 22.75
C HIS A 151 3.56 1.55 22.04
N THR A 152 3.16 1.65 20.77
CA THR A 152 2.63 0.52 19.99
C THR A 152 3.71 -0.50 19.64
N PHE A 153 4.90 -0.05 19.26
CA PHE A 153 5.97 -0.92 18.78
C PHE A 153 7.13 -1.12 19.78
N GLY A 154 7.18 -0.34 20.86
CA GLY A 154 8.13 -0.46 21.96
C GLY A 154 9.57 -0.54 21.48
N LYS A 155 10.25 -1.66 21.78
CA LYS A 155 11.66 -1.86 21.41
C LYS A 155 11.94 -1.81 19.90
N TYR A 156 10.92 -1.93 19.04
CA TYR A 156 11.08 -1.91 17.59
C TYR A 156 10.86 -0.53 16.97
N SER A 157 10.42 0.48 17.72
CA SER A 157 9.99 1.75 17.15
C SER A 157 11.10 2.44 16.34
N ALA A 158 12.31 2.53 16.89
CA ALA A 158 13.48 3.04 16.17
C ALA A 158 13.84 2.19 14.94
N SER A 159 13.79 0.86 15.07
CA SER A 159 14.11 -0.07 13.97
C SER A 159 13.10 0.02 12.82
N LEU A 160 11.82 0.29 13.10
CA LEU A 160 10.78 0.44 12.08
C LEU A 160 10.96 1.69 11.21
N MET A 161 11.80 2.66 11.64
CA MET A 161 12.21 3.78 10.80
C MET A 161 13.26 3.38 9.76
N ASN A 162 13.89 2.21 9.90
CA ASN A 162 14.90 1.69 8.99
C ASN A 162 14.27 0.76 7.94
N VAL A 163 14.43 1.12 6.65
CA VAL A 163 13.88 0.34 5.51
C VAL A 163 14.40 -1.09 5.48
N ASP A 164 15.69 -1.31 5.74
CA ASP A 164 16.29 -2.64 5.69
C ASP A 164 15.80 -3.55 6.81
N PHE A 165 15.57 -2.99 8.00
CA PHE A 165 14.92 -3.71 9.08
C PHE A 165 13.49 -4.10 8.68
N VAL A 166 12.67 -3.14 8.23
CA VAL A 166 11.27 -3.42 7.85
C VAL A 166 11.20 -4.50 6.77
N LYS A 167 12.08 -4.48 5.76
CA LYS A 167 12.12 -5.49 4.69
C LYS A 167 12.46 -6.91 5.17
N LYS A 168 13.18 -7.05 6.29
CA LYS A 168 13.66 -8.33 6.84
C LYS A 168 12.86 -8.82 8.05
N ALA A 169 12.18 -7.93 8.76
CA ALA A 169 11.45 -8.24 9.97
C ALA A 169 10.34 -9.28 9.73
N ASP A 170 10.17 -10.25 10.63
CA ASP A 170 9.09 -11.22 10.55
C ASP A 170 7.88 -10.73 11.36
N PHE A 171 7.05 -9.89 10.72
CA PHE A 171 5.81 -9.36 11.32
C PHE A 171 4.79 -10.45 11.68
N ASN A 172 4.92 -11.67 11.15
CA ASN A 172 4.01 -12.77 11.45
C ASN A 172 4.44 -13.55 12.69
N LYS A 173 5.76 -13.70 12.92
CA LYS A 173 6.30 -14.46 14.05
C LYS A 173 6.60 -13.61 15.27
N ASP A 174 7.03 -12.37 15.09
CA ASP A 174 7.32 -11.51 16.23
C ASP A 174 6.00 -10.98 16.84
N PRO A 175 5.72 -11.29 18.13
CA PRO A 175 4.44 -10.96 18.74
C PRO A 175 4.23 -9.45 18.94
N ILE A 176 5.30 -8.68 19.11
CA ILE A 176 5.22 -7.22 19.27
C ILE A 176 4.91 -6.59 17.92
N LEU A 177 5.63 -6.99 16.86
CA LEU A 177 5.37 -6.48 15.51
C LEU A 177 3.98 -6.88 15.00
N ASN A 178 3.56 -8.14 15.20
CA ASN A 178 2.25 -8.61 14.75
C ASN A 178 1.11 -7.87 15.44
N ARG A 179 1.18 -7.78 16.78
CA ARG A 179 0.17 -7.11 17.59
C ARG A 179 0.16 -5.61 17.31
N GLY A 180 1.34 -4.99 17.26
CA GLY A 180 1.49 -3.58 16.96
C GLY A 180 0.87 -3.23 15.61
N MET A 181 1.19 -3.98 14.55
CA MET A 181 0.62 -3.74 13.22
C MET A 181 -0.90 -3.90 13.20
N LYS A 182 -1.46 -4.97 13.78
CA LYS A 182 -2.91 -5.18 13.85
C LYS A 182 -3.62 -4.09 14.66
N ALA A 183 -3.03 -3.65 15.77
CA ALA A 183 -3.55 -2.56 16.58
C ALA A 183 -3.54 -1.23 15.82
N SER A 184 -2.43 -0.95 15.12
CA SER A 184 -2.28 0.23 14.27
C SER A 184 -3.36 0.26 13.18
N LEU A 185 -3.60 -0.86 12.50
CA LEU A 185 -4.60 -0.94 11.43
C LEU A 185 -6.05 -0.66 11.91
N ALA A 186 -6.35 -0.97 13.16
CA ALA A 186 -7.62 -0.63 13.80
C ALA A 186 -7.67 0.81 14.35
N ASP A 187 -6.53 1.50 14.41
CA ASP A 187 -6.42 2.83 14.99
C ASP A 187 -6.87 3.93 14.02
N HIS A 188 -7.79 4.79 14.46
CA HIS A 188 -8.36 5.83 13.61
C HIS A 188 -7.31 6.82 13.10
N GLU A 189 -6.29 7.18 13.88
CA GLU A 189 -5.28 8.14 13.43
C GLU A 189 -4.37 7.53 12.37
N PHE A 190 -4.03 6.25 12.50
CA PHE A 190 -3.32 5.52 11.48
C PHE A 190 -4.16 5.37 10.19
N GLN A 191 -5.47 5.16 10.30
CA GLN A 191 -6.38 5.16 9.14
C GLN A 191 -6.38 6.52 8.42
N GLN A 192 -6.25 7.63 9.15
CA GLN A 192 -6.10 8.95 8.54
C GLN A 192 -4.73 9.13 7.86
N VAL A 193 -3.66 8.52 8.38
CA VAL A 193 -2.34 8.51 7.70
C VAL A 193 -2.43 7.74 6.38
N GLN A 194 -3.06 6.57 6.41
CA GLN A 194 -3.35 5.75 5.22
C GLN A 194 -4.08 6.58 4.14
N LEU A 195 -5.12 7.33 4.53
CA LEU A 195 -5.86 8.22 3.63
C LEU A 195 -4.98 9.37 3.09
N GLY A 196 -4.22 10.03 3.96
CA GLY A 196 -3.34 11.12 3.55
C GLY A 196 -2.32 10.70 2.50
N LEU A 197 -1.63 9.57 2.72
CA LEU A 197 -0.71 9.00 1.75
C LEU A 197 -1.39 8.62 0.44
N ARG A 198 -2.61 8.09 0.52
CA ARG A 198 -3.38 7.76 -0.67
C ARG A 198 -3.76 8.98 -1.49
N TYR A 199 -4.20 10.06 -0.85
CA TYR A 199 -4.50 11.31 -1.57
C TYR A 199 -3.24 11.90 -2.21
N LYS A 200 -2.09 11.85 -1.53
CA LYS A 200 -0.79 12.23 -2.10
C LYS A 200 -0.48 11.39 -3.36
N GLN A 201 -0.66 10.07 -3.30
CA GLN A 201 -0.42 9.18 -4.44
C GLN A 201 -1.37 9.44 -5.61
N LEU A 202 -2.66 9.64 -5.33
CA LEU A 202 -3.64 9.98 -6.37
C LEU A 202 -3.26 11.31 -7.04
N ALA A 203 -2.97 12.34 -6.25
CA ALA A 203 -2.57 13.64 -6.79
C ALA A 203 -1.32 13.52 -7.67
N HIS A 204 -0.29 12.84 -7.18
CA HIS A 204 0.93 12.59 -7.94
C HIS A 204 0.67 11.82 -9.25
N SER A 205 -0.23 10.84 -9.24
CA SER A 205 -0.59 10.09 -10.45
C SER A 205 -1.28 10.98 -11.50
N CYS A 206 -2.04 11.98 -11.06
CA CYS A 206 -2.67 12.95 -11.95
C CYS A 206 -1.65 13.92 -12.56
N ASP A 207 -0.68 14.39 -11.78
CA ASP A 207 0.42 15.22 -12.29
C ASP A 207 1.22 14.45 -13.34
N VAL A 208 1.59 13.21 -13.03
CA VAL A 208 2.33 12.34 -13.96
C VAL A 208 1.52 12.04 -15.22
N ALA A 209 0.20 11.82 -15.10
CA ALA A 209 -0.69 11.66 -16.25
C ALA A 209 -0.67 12.91 -17.14
N GLN A 210 -0.76 14.10 -16.55
CA GLN A 210 -0.72 15.37 -17.26
C GLN A 210 0.61 15.57 -18.01
N ASP A 211 1.73 15.29 -17.35
CA ASP A 211 3.08 15.40 -17.95
C ASP A 211 3.25 14.46 -19.16
N HIS A 212 2.54 13.33 -19.15
CA HIS A 212 2.53 12.37 -20.25
C HIS A 212 1.40 12.63 -21.26
N GLY A 213 0.69 13.76 -21.16
CA GLY A 213 -0.35 14.18 -22.10
C GLY A 213 -1.67 13.42 -21.97
N PHE A 214 -1.94 12.76 -20.84
CA PHE A 214 -3.27 12.26 -20.46
C PHE A 214 -4.00 13.36 -19.69
N LYS A 215 -4.80 14.15 -20.39
CA LYS A 215 -5.41 15.38 -19.83
C LYS A 215 -6.87 15.19 -19.46
N SER A 216 -7.57 14.26 -20.09
CA SER A 216 -8.97 14.02 -19.77
C SER A 216 -9.15 13.41 -18.38
N LEU A 217 -10.35 13.60 -17.81
CA LEU A 217 -10.73 12.95 -16.56
C LEU A 217 -10.55 11.41 -16.64
N ARG A 218 -10.93 10.81 -17.77
CA ARG A 218 -10.74 9.37 -18.05
C ARG A 218 -9.27 9.00 -18.04
N GLY A 219 -8.43 9.72 -18.78
CA GLY A 219 -7.00 9.43 -18.89
C GLY A 219 -6.30 9.48 -17.54
N ARG A 220 -6.55 10.54 -16.76
CA ARG A 220 -5.97 10.70 -15.42
C ARG A 220 -6.46 9.63 -14.43
N ALA A 221 -7.75 9.29 -14.45
CA ALA A 221 -8.29 8.22 -13.60
C ALA A 221 -7.70 6.84 -13.96
N VAL A 222 -7.51 6.54 -15.26
CA VAL A 222 -6.84 5.31 -15.69
C VAL A 222 -5.39 5.27 -15.22
N VAL A 223 -4.64 6.38 -15.35
CA VAL A 223 -3.26 6.44 -14.85
C VAL A 223 -3.22 6.28 -13.32
N ALA A 224 -4.16 6.89 -12.58
CA ALA A 224 -4.27 6.70 -11.13
C ALA A 224 -4.52 5.25 -10.73
N ASP A 225 -5.36 4.54 -11.48
CA ASP A 225 -5.59 3.11 -11.28
C ASP A 225 -4.32 2.28 -11.54
N LEU A 226 -3.57 2.61 -12.60
CA LEU A 226 -2.28 1.99 -12.84
C LEU A 226 -1.29 2.26 -11.70
N PHE A 227 -1.24 3.49 -11.16
CA PHE A 227 -0.40 3.80 -10.01
C PHE A 227 -0.71 2.89 -8.83
N ASN A 228 -2.00 2.64 -8.55
CA ASN A 228 -2.40 1.71 -7.50
C ASN A 228 -1.93 0.28 -7.79
N GLN A 229 -2.08 -0.18 -9.04
CA GLN A 229 -1.75 -1.56 -9.39
C GLN A 229 -0.25 -1.85 -9.51
N MET A 230 0.55 -0.94 -10.09
CA MET A 230 1.96 -1.18 -10.45
C MET A 230 2.95 -0.27 -9.74
N GLY A 231 2.47 0.69 -8.97
CA GLY A 231 3.31 1.76 -8.42
C GLY A 231 3.78 2.74 -9.50
N PRO A 232 4.32 3.90 -9.10
CA PRO A 232 4.69 5.00 -10.00
C PRO A 232 5.63 4.56 -11.13
N ASN A 233 6.70 3.84 -10.79
CA ASN A 233 7.72 3.41 -11.75
C ASN A 233 7.17 2.44 -12.80
N GLY A 234 6.27 1.53 -12.39
CA GLY A 234 5.63 0.60 -13.31
C GLY A 234 4.71 1.33 -14.28
N THR A 235 3.96 2.31 -13.79
CA THR A 235 3.06 3.12 -14.61
C THR A 235 3.82 3.96 -15.64
N VAL A 236 4.87 4.67 -15.22
CA VAL A 236 5.69 5.47 -16.14
C VAL A 236 6.25 4.59 -17.27
N LYS A 237 6.84 3.43 -16.93
CA LYS A 237 7.32 2.47 -17.94
C LYS A 237 6.23 1.95 -18.87
N ALA A 238 4.98 1.83 -18.40
CA ALA A 238 3.86 1.44 -19.24
C ALA A 238 3.46 2.57 -20.19
N MET A 239 3.43 3.82 -19.72
CA MET A 239 3.12 5.00 -20.53
C MET A 239 4.19 5.28 -21.59
N GLU A 240 5.48 5.07 -21.29
CA GLU A 240 6.59 5.21 -22.24
C GLU A 240 6.48 4.26 -23.45
N LYS A 241 5.82 3.10 -23.27
CA LYS A 241 5.55 2.15 -24.36
C LYS A 241 4.40 2.57 -25.27
N VAL A 242 3.65 3.59 -24.88
CA VAL A 242 2.49 4.08 -25.62
C VAL A 242 2.90 5.31 -26.44
N PRO A 243 2.84 5.25 -27.79
CA PRO A 243 3.29 6.34 -28.64
C PRO A 243 2.57 7.67 -28.33
N ALA A 244 3.35 8.71 -28.03
CA ALA A 244 2.82 10.03 -27.66
C ALA A 244 2.12 10.76 -28.82
N ASN A 245 2.40 10.39 -30.07
CA ASN A 245 1.80 10.97 -31.27
C ASN A 245 0.36 10.49 -31.56
N LYS A 246 -0.18 9.57 -30.76
CA LYS A 246 -1.57 9.09 -30.89
C LYS A 246 -2.52 9.93 -30.05
N ASN A 247 -3.79 10.00 -30.46
CA ASN A 247 -4.82 10.64 -29.64
C ASN A 247 -5.01 9.90 -28.30
N GLU A 248 -5.44 10.64 -27.27
CA GLU A 248 -5.51 10.14 -25.89
C GLU A 248 -6.38 8.88 -25.74
N SER A 249 -7.51 8.78 -26.46
CA SER A 249 -8.39 7.61 -26.40
C SER A 249 -7.67 6.34 -26.87
N VAL A 250 -6.94 6.41 -27.98
CA VAL A 250 -6.13 5.28 -28.47
C VAL A 250 -5.01 4.94 -27.49
N ARG A 251 -4.39 5.94 -26.87
CA ARG A 251 -3.34 5.74 -25.86
C ARG A 251 -3.88 5.01 -24.62
N ILE A 252 -5.08 5.37 -24.15
CA ILE A 252 -5.77 4.68 -23.04
C ILE A 252 -6.04 3.21 -23.40
N GLU A 253 -6.53 2.92 -24.60
CA GLU A 253 -6.75 1.52 -25.04
C GLU A 253 -5.45 0.72 -25.11
N GLN A 254 -4.33 1.35 -25.48
CA GLN A 254 -3.03 0.69 -25.46
C GLN A 254 -2.55 0.44 -24.03
N LEU A 255 -2.73 1.38 -23.10
CA LEU A 255 -2.45 1.16 -21.68
C LEU A 255 -3.25 -0.03 -21.14
N LYS A 256 -4.56 -0.09 -21.43
CA LYS A 256 -5.44 -1.22 -21.05
C LYS A 256 -4.89 -2.56 -21.54
N LYS A 257 -4.39 -2.63 -22.77
CA LYS A 257 -3.80 -3.87 -23.31
C LYS A 257 -2.50 -4.24 -22.61
N LEU A 258 -1.64 -3.25 -22.31
CA LEU A 258 -0.37 -3.48 -21.61
C LEU A 258 -0.59 -3.97 -20.17
N THR A 259 -1.71 -3.60 -19.54
CA THR A 259 -2.01 -3.90 -18.14
C THR A 259 -3.11 -4.96 -17.97
N GLY A 260 -3.73 -5.41 -19.06
CA GLY A 260 -4.91 -6.30 -19.06
C GLY A 260 -4.66 -7.70 -18.52
N ASN A 261 -3.40 -8.18 -18.56
CA ASN A 261 -3.03 -9.48 -17.99
C ASN A 261 -3.04 -9.50 -16.44
N ARG A 262 -3.37 -8.39 -15.79
CA ARG A 262 -3.44 -8.31 -14.34
C ARG A 262 -4.80 -8.75 -13.83
N PRO A 263 -4.87 -9.30 -12.60
CA PRO A 263 -6.13 -9.63 -11.97
C PRO A 263 -7.09 -8.44 -12.04
N HIS A 264 -8.25 -8.64 -12.67
CA HIS A 264 -9.31 -7.62 -12.85
C HIS A 264 -8.90 -6.36 -13.64
N GLY A 265 -7.79 -6.39 -14.39
CA GLY A 265 -7.28 -5.21 -15.10
C GLY A 265 -8.26 -4.63 -16.13
N HIS A 266 -8.93 -5.50 -16.90
CA HIS A 266 -9.95 -5.06 -17.87
C HIS A 266 -11.21 -4.50 -17.19
N ASP A 267 -11.68 -5.16 -16.13
CA ASP A 267 -12.89 -4.77 -15.40
C ASP A 267 -12.71 -3.40 -14.72
N ARG A 268 -11.52 -3.13 -14.16
CA ARG A 268 -11.21 -1.86 -13.48
C ARG A 268 -11.27 -0.66 -14.42
N VAL A 269 -10.69 -0.77 -15.61
CA VAL A 269 -10.73 0.35 -16.56
C VAL A 269 -12.12 0.53 -17.16
N SER A 270 -12.85 -0.55 -17.45
CA SER A 270 -14.25 -0.47 -17.88
C SER A 270 -15.12 0.22 -16.82
N LEU A 271 -14.92 -0.11 -15.54
CA LEU A 271 -15.60 0.58 -14.44
C LEU A 271 -15.31 2.08 -14.46
N ILE A 272 -14.04 2.49 -14.57
CA ILE A 272 -13.67 3.92 -14.65
C ILE A 272 -14.35 4.59 -15.84
N GLU A 273 -14.40 3.93 -16.99
CA GLU A 273 -15.10 4.45 -18.17
C GLU A 273 -16.59 4.66 -17.91
N ASP A 274 -17.24 3.71 -17.25
CA ASP A 274 -18.67 3.81 -16.93
C ASP A 274 -18.95 4.88 -15.88
N GLN A 275 -18.08 5.05 -14.88
CA GLN A 275 -18.16 6.15 -13.91
C GLN A 275 -18.02 7.51 -14.62
N VAL A 276 -17.05 7.65 -15.53
CA VAL A 276 -16.86 8.90 -16.28
C VAL A 276 -18.07 9.18 -17.19
N LYS A 277 -18.63 8.18 -17.86
CA LYS A 277 -19.87 8.33 -18.66
C LYS A 277 -21.02 8.81 -17.80
N GLU A 278 -21.20 8.22 -16.62
CA GLU A 278 -22.28 8.58 -15.70
C GLU A 278 -22.15 10.03 -15.18
N VAL A 279 -20.93 10.48 -14.86
CA VAL A 279 -20.66 11.89 -14.52
C VAL A 279 -21.10 12.82 -15.65
N TRP A 280 -20.73 12.54 -16.90
CA TRP A 280 -21.12 13.37 -18.05
C TRP A 280 -22.63 13.35 -18.30
N ARG A 281 -23.27 12.19 -18.12
CA ARG A 281 -24.71 12.05 -18.23
C ARG A 281 -25.41 12.95 -17.20
N GLN A 282 -24.96 12.96 -15.94
CA GLN A 282 -25.51 13.83 -14.89
C GLN A 282 -25.27 15.31 -15.16
N ILE A 283 -24.10 15.69 -15.71
CA ILE A 283 -23.83 17.07 -16.12
C ILE A 283 -24.78 17.52 -17.23
N GLY A 284 -25.00 16.70 -18.26
CA GLY A 284 -25.83 17.04 -19.42
C GLY A 284 -27.33 17.15 -19.10
N HIS A 285 -27.85 16.35 -18.17
CA HIS A 285 -29.23 16.47 -17.70
C HIS A 285 -29.45 17.65 -16.73
N GLY A 286 -28.40 18.17 -16.10
CA GLY A 286 -28.50 19.29 -15.16
C GLY A 286 -28.59 20.68 -15.81
N THR A 287 -28.50 20.77 -17.13
CA THR A 287 -28.50 22.04 -17.89
C THR A 287 -29.86 22.42 -18.51
N THR A 288 -30.92 21.66 -18.26
CA THR A 288 -32.27 21.94 -18.81
C THR A 288 -33.29 22.38 -17.74
N GLY A 289 -32.81 22.91 -16.60
CA GLY A 289 -33.66 23.43 -15.52
C GLY A 289 -33.51 24.93 -15.34
#